data_AF-A0A0F8YZS1-F1
#
_entry.id   AF-A0A0F8YZS1-F1
#
_cell.length_a   1.000
_cell.length_b   1.000
_cell.length_c   1.000
_cell.angle_alpha   90.00
_cell.angle_beta   90.00
_cell.angle_gamma   90.00
#
_symmetry.space_group_name_H-M   'P 1'
#
loop_
_entity.id
_entity.type
_entity.pdbx_description
1 polymer ?
#
loop_
_entity_poly.entity_id
_entity_poly.type
_entity_poly.pdbx_seq_one_letter_code
_entity_poly.pdbx_strand_id
1 'polypeptide(L)'
;MELKFQGTMAVINDTHNPYQDQRALREVELFLEELKPGLLVKAGDMCDFYPLSKFDKDPARKDTLQDDLDSTHRMNTRQRSILPNARHI
;
A
#
# COMPACT_ATOMS: atom_id res chain seq x y z
N MET A 1 -0.31 -20.39 -4.83
CA MET A 1 -1.32 -19.80 -5.75
C MET A 1 -0.61 -19.44 -7.03
N GLU A 2 -1.01 -20.00 -8.16
CA GLU A 2 -0.43 -19.66 -9.48
C GLU A 2 -1.25 -18.52 -10.09
N LEU A 3 -0.61 -17.41 -10.44
CA LEU A 3 -1.26 -16.27 -11.08
C LEU A 3 -0.94 -16.27 -12.57
N LYS A 4 -1.96 -16.52 -13.41
CA LYS A 4 -1.86 -16.36 -14.87
C LYS A 4 -2.40 -14.99 -15.25
N PHE A 5 -1.57 -14.16 -15.86
CA PHE A 5 -1.92 -12.81 -16.31
C PHE A 5 -1.15 -12.46 -17.59
N GLN A 6 -1.81 -11.74 -18.49
CA GLN A 6 -1.20 -11.21 -19.71
C GLN A 6 -1.48 -9.71 -19.77
N GLY A 7 -0.44 -8.90 -19.97
CA GLY A 7 -0.51 -7.44 -19.99
C GLY A 7 0.50 -6.80 -19.06
N THR A 8 0.34 -5.51 -18.80
CA THR A 8 1.21 -4.75 -17.89
C THR A 8 0.78 -4.96 -16.44
N MET A 9 1.75 -5.35 -15.60
CA MET A 9 1.60 -5.50 -14.16
C MET A 9 2.48 -4.47 -13.45
N ALA A 10 1.92 -3.79 -12.46
CA ALA A 10 2.69 -3.02 -11.50
C ALA A 10 2.76 -3.78 -10.18
N VAL A 11 3.92 -3.76 -9.53
CA VAL A 11 4.15 -4.37 -8.23
C VAL A 11 4.57 -3.28 -7.27
N ILE A 12 3.91 -3.20 -6.12
CA ILE A 12 4.23 -2.30 -5.02
C ILE A 12 4.34 -3.13 -3.73
N ASN A 13 5.27 -2.75 -2.86
CA ASN A 13 5.58 -3.47 -1.63
C ASN A 13 6.16 -2.52 -0.58
N ASP A 14 6.21 -2.99 0.67
CA ASP A 14 6.98 -2.36 1.76
C ASP A 14 6.59 -0.91 2.05
N THR A 15 5.31 -0.57 1.87
CA THR A 15 4.82 0.79 2.17
C THR A 15 4.69 1.05 3.67
N HIS A 16 4.67 0.04 4.54
CA HIS A 16 4.73 0.21 6.00
C HIS A 16 3.91 1.40 6.54
N ASN A 17 2.64 1.45 6.15
CA ASN A 17 1.73 2.52 6.51
C ASN A 17 1.58 2.61 8.03
N PRO A 18 1.64 3.82 8.63
CA PRO A 18 1.61 5.15 7.97
C PRO A 18 2.97 5.81 7.67
N TYR A 19 4.10 5.10 7.78
CA TYR A 19 5.43 5.71 7.87
C TYR A 19 6.17 5.90 6.54
N GLN A 20 5.57 5.53 5.41
CA GLN A 20 6.16 5.78 4.10
C GLN A 20 6.38 7.27 3.81
N ASP A 21 7.36 7.53 2.96
CA ASP A 21 7.50 8.81 2.29
C ASP A 21 6.25 9.08 1.42
N GLN A 22 5.46 10.06 1.85
CA GLN A 22 4.21 10.43 1.19
C GLN A 22 4.43 11.03 -0.21
N ARG A 23 5.58 11.66 -0.45
CA ARG A 23 5.92 12.22 -1.76
C ARG A 23 6.25 11.09 -2.73
N ALA A 24 7.07 10.13 -2.31
CA ALA A 24 7.37 8.95 -3.11
C ALA A 24 6.10 8.18 -3.45
N LEU A 25 5.22 7.94 -2.47
CA LEU A 25 3.92 7.28 -2.72
C LEU A 25 3.06 8.07 -3.72
N ARG A 26 3.06 9.41 -3.63
CA ARG A 26 2.30 10.25 -4.57
C ARG A 26 2.82 10.14 -6.00
N GLU A 27 4.13 10.16 -6.21
CA GLU A 27 4.71 10.02 -7.56
C GLU A 27 4.44 8.63 -8.14
N VAL A 28 4.47 7.59 -7.30
CA VAL A 28 4.06 6.23 -7.71
C VAL A 28 2.59 6.21 -8.12
N GLU A 29 1.70 6.81 -7.32
CA GLU A 29 0.26 6.90 -7.64
C GLU A 29 0.01 7.66 -8.95
N LEU A 30 0.74 8.75 -9.23
CA LEU A 30 0.67 9.48 -10.49
C LEU A 30 1.15 8.63 -11.68
N PHE A 31 2.27 7.92 -11.51
CA PHE A 31 2.75 7.01 -12.54
C PHE A 31 1.78 5.87 -12.83
N LEU A 32 1.11 5.32 -11.81
CA LEU A 32 0.08 4.30 -11.97
C LEU A 32 -1.12 4.84 -12.77
N GLU A 33 -1.54 6.08 -12.51
CA GLU A 33 -2.63 6.74 -13.25
C GLU A 33 -2.32 6.90 -14.74
N GLU A 34 -1.07 7.19 -15.08
CA GLU A 34 -0.60 7.28 -16.47
C GLU A 34 -0.44 5.90 -17.12
N LEU A 35 0.25 4.97 -16.45
CA LEU A 35 0.57 3.64 -16.95
C LEU A 35 -0.67 2.76 -17.15
N LYS A 36 -1.67 2.90 -16.26
CA LYS A 36 -2.92 2.11 -16.24
C LYS A 36 -2.68 0.59 -16.38
N PRO A 37 -1.92 -0.03 -15.47
CA PRO A 37 -1.67 -1.47 -15.52
C PRO A 37 -2.99 -2.25 -15.39
N GLY A 38 -3.06 -3.43 -16.02
CA GLY A 38 -4.20 -4.34 -15.86
C GLY A 38 -4.21 -5.06 -14.52
N LEU A 39 -3.08 -5.06 -13.81
CA LEU A 39 -2.86 -5.73 -12.54
C LEU A 39 -1.97 -4.90 -11.61
N LEU A 40 -2.44 -4.64 -10.39
CA LEU A 40 -1.63 -4.09 -9.29
C LEU A 40 -1.44 -5.18 -8.23
N VAL A 41 -0.19 -5.61 -8.02
CA VAL A 41 0.18 -6.58 -6.99
C VAL A 41 0.77 -5.87 -5.78
N LYS A 42 0.24 -6.18 -4.61
CA LYS A 42 0.72 -5.71 -3.31
C LYS A 42 1.51 -6.83 -2.66
N ALA A 43 2.82 -6.85 -2.86
CA ALA A 43 3.65 -8.00 -2.52
C ALA A 43 4.02 -8.14 -1.03
N GLY A 44 3.24 -7.53 -0.13
CA GLY A 44 3.42 -7.62 1.32
C GLY A 44 3.76 -6.29 1.98
N ASP A 45 3.81 -6.33 3.31
CA ASP A 45 4.34 -5.28 4.19
C ASP A 45 3.79 -3.88 3.90
N MET A 46 2.47 -3.81 3.72
CA MET A 46 1.78 -2.54 3.50
C MET A 46 1.33 -1.85 4.79
N CYS A 47 0.85 -2.60 5.77
CA CYS A 47 0.43 -2.08 7.07
C CYS A 47 1.54 -2.42 8.06
N ASP A 48 2.02 -1.45 8.83
CA ASP A 48 3.19 -1.67 9.71
C ASP A 48 2.86 -2.54 10.93
N PHE A 49 1.64 -2.42 11.47
CA PHE A 49 1.22 -3.11 12.70
C PHE A 49 2.15 -2.81 13.89
N TYR A 50 2.67 -1.58 13.97
CA TYR A 50 3.62 -1.16 15.01
C TYR A 50 3.13 -1.49 16.43
N PRO A 51 1.85 -1.27 16.78
CA PRO A 51 1.36 -1.57 18.13
C PRO A 51 1.37 -3.07 18.47
N LEU A 52 1.33 -3.96 17.48
CA LEU A 52 1.37 -5.41 17.66
C LEU A 52 2.80 -5.98 17.64
N SER A 53 3.78 -5.20 17.17
CA SER A 53 5.18 -5.59 17.13
C SER A 53 5.71 -6.00 18.51
N LYS A 54 6.65 -6.96 18.55
CA LYS A 54 7.36 -7.35 19.78
C LYS A 54 8.70 -6.62 19.95
N PHE A 55 9.12 -5.85 18.95
CA PHE A 55 10.32 -5.04 19.00
C PHE A 55 10.14 -3.85 19.96
N ASP A 56 11.26 -3.26 20.39
CA ASP A 56 11.25 -2.09 21.27
C ASP A 56 10.46 -0.94 20.63
N LYS A 57 9.54 -0.38 21.40
CA LYS A 57 8.66 0.70 20.95
C LYS A 57 9.04 2.00 21.62
N ASP A 58 8.90 3.09 20.89
CA ASP A 58 8.97 4.43 21.47
C ASP A 58 7.74 4.65 22.37
N PRO A 59 7.90 4.80 23.70
CA PRO A 59 6.78 5.01 24.60
C PRO A 59 6.08 6.37 24.40
N ALA A 60 6.71 7.32 23.71
CA ALA A 60 6.10 8.60 23.37
C ALA A 60 5.13 8.50 22.19
N ARG A 61 5.17 7.40 21.42
CA ARG A 61 4.29 7.18 20.28
C ARG A 61 2.86 6.93 20.77
N LYS A 62 1.91 7.65 20.17
CA LYS A 62 0.49 7.60 20.52
C LYS A 62 -0.38 6.90 19.47
N ASP A 63 0.21 6.52 18.34
CA ASP A 63 -0.49 5.88 17.24
C ASP A 63 -1.07 4.54 17.70
N THR A 64 -2.32 4.32 17.33
CA THR A 64 -3.08 3.11 17.65
C THR A 64 -3.03 2.11 16.50
N LEU A 65 -3.45 0.88 16.77
CA LEU A 65 -3.59 -0.11 15.69
C LEU A 65 -4.62 0.37 14.64
N GLN A 66 -5.62 1.13 15.06
CA GLN A 66 -6.62 1.68 14.15
C GLN A 66 -5.99 2.70 13.19
N ASP A 67 -5.02 3.49 13.64
CA ASP A 67 -4.34 4.47 12.78
C ASP A 67 -3.56 3.80 11.64
N ASP A 68 -2.87 2.69 11.92
CA ASP A 68 -2.18 1.87 10.92
C ASP A 68 -3.17 1.30 9.88
N LEU A 69 -4.28 0.73 10.36
CA LEU A 69 -5.33 0.16 9.52
C LEU A 69 -6.00 1.22 8.65
N ASP A 70 -6.32 2.39 9.22
CA ASP A 70 -6.97 3.48 8.51
C ASP A 70 -6.05 4.11 7.46
N SER A 71 -4.74 4.20 7.73
CA SER A 71 -3.78 4.67 6.74
C SER A 71 -3.70 3.69 5.56
N THR A 72 -3.56 2.39 5.85
CA THR A 72 -3.50 1.34 4.84
C THR A 72 -4.79 1.28 4.01
N HIS A 73 -5.94 1.39 4.67
CA HIS A 73 -7.24 1.43 4.01
C HIS A 73 -7.38 2.65 3.08
N ARG A 74 -6.99 3.84 3.55
CA ARG A 74 -7.01 5.07 2.73
C ARG A 74 -6.16 4.91 1.46
N MET A 75 -4.96 4.36 1.57
CA MET A 75 -4.11 4.08 0.40
C MET A 75 -4.78 3.09 -0.56
N ASN A 76 -5.31 1.97 -0.04
CA ASN A 76 -6.00 0.97 -0.84
C ASN A 76 -7.21 1.54 -1.60
N THR A 77 -8.00 2.38 -0.94
CA THR A 77 -9.18 3.02 -1.54
C THR A 77 -8.77 3.99 -2.64
N ARG A 78 -7.76 4.85 -2.41
CA ARG A 78 -7.24 5.76 -3.45
C ARG A 78 -6.75 4.99 -4.67
N GLN A 79 -5.94 3.95 -4.50
CA GLN A 79 -5.41 3.17 -5.61
C GLN A 79 -6.52 2.48 -6.42
N ARG A 80 -7.60 2.02 -5.78
CA ARG A 80 -8.79 1.48 -6.48
C ARG A 80 -9.51 2.55 -7.28
N SER A 81 -9.57 3.79 -6.79
CA SER A 81 -10.14 4.92 -7.52
C SER A 81 -9.28 5.34 -8.71
N ILE A 82 -7.94 5.31 -8.57
CA ILE A 82 -6.99 5.61 -9.65
C ILE A 82 -7.04 4.52 -10.74
N LEU A 83 -7.18 3.25 -10.34
CA LEU A 83 -7.15 2.09 -11.23
C LEU A 83 -8.49 1.31 -11.22
N PRO A 84 -9.61 1.91 -11.64
CA PRO A 84 -10.94 1.29 -11.49
C PRO A 84 -11.11 -0.02 -12.27
N ASN A 85 -10.30 -0.22 -13.31
CA ASN A 85 -10.36 -1.40 -14.17
C ASN A 85 -9.23 -2.41 -13.89
N ALA A 86 -8.28 -2.09 -13.01
CA ALA A 86 -7.19 -3.00 -12.70
C ALA A 86 -7.65 -4.06 -11.70
N ARG A 87 -7.13 -5.29 -11.85
CA ARG A 87 -7.24 -6.28 -10.79
C ARG A 87 -6.26 -5.91 -9.68
N HIS A 88 -6.72 -5.91 -8.43
CA HIS A 88 -5.87 -5.73 -7.25
C HIS A 88 -5.75 -7.06 -6.50
N ILE A 89 -4.53 -7.45 -6.17
CA ILE A 89 -4.21 -8.63 -5.35
C ILE A 89 -3.17 -8.30 -4.29
#